data_AF-A0A4Q5QTJ4-F1
#
_entry.id   AF-A0A4Q5QTJ4-F1
#
_cell.length_a   1.000
_cell.length_b   1.000
_cell.length_c   1.000
_cell.angle_alpha   90.00
_cell.angle_beta   90.00
_cell.angle_gamma   90.00
#
_symmetry.space_group_name_H-M   'P 1'
#
loop_
_entity.id
_entity.type
_entity.pdbx_description
1 polymer ?
#
loop_
_entity_poly.entity_id
_entity_poly.type
_entity_poly.pdbx_seq_one_letter_code
_entity_poly.pdbx_strand_id
1 'polypeptide(L)'
;MPGTDDISTRNLTQSPLPYKVLAFYKFADLPDCETIQPELALFCCARKIRGTFILAPEGINGTVAGSPDAIDQLLSYLDGGPFGTRLHGPEAKISWAETMPF
;
A
#
# COMPACT_ATOMS: atom_id res chain seq x y z
N MET A 1 -35.66 44.73 8.37
CA MET A 1 -35.64 43.52 7.54
C MET A 1 -34.30 42.83 7.75
N PRO A 2 -34.24 41.69 8.46
CA PRO A 2 -33.05 40.85 8.50
C PRO A 2 -33.16 39.75 7.43
N GLY A 3 -32.11 39.55 6.65
CA GLY A 3 -31.91 38.43 5.73
C GLY A 3 -30.44 38.43 5.38
N THR A 4 -29.63 37.71 6.17
CA THR A 4 -28.95 36.46 5.79
C THR A 4 -28.17 36.57 4.49
N ASP A 5 -26.85 36.61 4.62
CA ASP A 5 -25.98 35.83 3.75
C ASP A 5 -24.93 35.14 4.64
N ASP A 6 -25.29 33.92 4.99
CA ASP A 6 -24.46 32.92 5.64
C ASP A 6 -23.28 32.59 4.70
N ILE A 7 -22.07 32.98 5.09
CA ILE A 7 -20.84 32.55 4.43
C ILE A 7 -20.61 31.09 4.83
N SER A 8 -21.38 30.19 4.21
CA SER A 8 -21.14 28.76 4.25
C SER A 8 -19.83 28.48 3.50
N THR A 9 -18.77 28.28 4.27
CA THR A 9 -17.51 27.68 3.88
C THR A 9 -17.82 26.38 3.13
N ARG A 10 -17.77 26.42 1.80
CA ARG A 10 -17.87 25.21 0.99
C ARG A 10 -16.65 24.35 1.30
N ASN A 11 -16.81 23.38 2.19
CA ASN A 11 -15.92 22.23 2.28
C ASN A 11 -16.01 21.51 0.94
N LEU A 12 -15.05 21.79 0.05
CA LEU A 12 -14.82 21.00 -1.14
C LEU A 12 -14.48 19.60 -0.64
N THR A 13 -15.41 18.67 -0.80
CA THR A 13 -15.16 17.24 -0.59
C THR A 13 -14.02 16.85 -1.51
N GLN A 14 -12.80 16.78 -0.99
CA GLN A 14 -11.66 16.26 -1.73
C GLN A 14 -12.01 14.83 -2.12
N SER A 15 -12.20 14.59 -3.42
CA SER A 15 -12.47 13.24 -3.92
C SER A 15 -11.32 12.34 -3.45
N PRO A 16 -11.61 11.14 -2.92
CA PRO A 16 -10.55 10.25 -2.48
C PRO A 16 -9.61 10.03 -3.66
N LEU A 17 -8.34 10.32 -3.41
CA LEU A 17 -7.30 10.14 -4.41
C LEU A 17 -7.32 8.68 -4.88
N PRO A 18 -7.31 8.42 -6.21
CA PRO A 18 -7.61 7.10 -6.76
C PRO A 18 -6.53 6.05 -6.45
N TYR A 19 -5.31 6.49 -6.12
CA TYR A 19 -4.20 5.59 -5.84
C TYR A 19 -3.73 5.72 -4.39
N LYS A 20 -3.68 4.58 -3.71
CA LYS A 20 -3.06 4.42 -2.41
C LYS A 20 -1.61 3.98 -2.62
N VAL A 21 -0.67 4.65 -1.98
CA VAL A 21 0.76 4.35 -2.05
C VAL A 21 1.18 3.74 -0.72
N LEU A 22 1.80 2.57 -0.77
CA LEU A 22 2.36 1.86 0.37
C LEU A 22 3.87 1.93 0.28
N ALA A 23 4.50 2.59 1.26
CA ALA A 23 5.92 2.40 1.55
C ALA A 23 6.04 1.45 2.73
N PHE A 24 6.80 0.38 2.57
CA PHE A 24 6.87 -0.73 3.52
C PHE A 24 8.31 -1.14 3.71
N TYR A 25 8.72 -1.32 4.96
CA TYR A 25 9.98 -1.97 5.28
C TYR A 25 9.83 -2.81 6.54
N LYS A 26 10.58 -3.90 6.60
CA LYS A 26 10.67 -4.74 7.80
C LYS A 26 11.90 -5.62 7.76
N PHE A 27 12.64 -5.65 8.88
CA PHE A 27 13.63 -6.68 9.13
C PHE A 27 12.94 -7.96 9.60
N ALA A 28 13.21 -9.07 8.92
CA ALA A 28 12.65 -10.39 9.20
C ALA A 28 13.53 -11.48 8.57
N ASP A 29 13.60 -12.64 9.20
CA ASP A 29 14.35 -13.79 8.67
C ASP A 29 13.57 -14.42 7.49
N LEU A 30 14.02 -14.14 6.26
CA LEU A 30 13.41 -14.57 5.00
C LEU A 30 14.40 -15.40 4.13
N PRO A 31 14.94 -16.52 4.62
CA PRO A 31 15.92 -17.32 3.87
C PRO A 31 15.35 -17.91 2.57
N ASP A 32 14.03 -17.99 2.46
CA ASP A 32 13.23 -18.42 1.32
C ASP A 32 12.79 -17.25 0.41
N CYS A 33 13.39 -16.06 0.54
CA CYS A 33 13.02 -14.86 -0.22
C CYS A 33 12.96 -15.07 -1.73
N GLU A 34 13.87 -15.88 -2.30
CA GLU A 34 13.89 -16.22 -3.73
C GLU A 34 12.66 -17.02 -4.17
N THR A 35 12.09 -17.82 -3.27
CA THR A 35 10.84 -18.57 -3.52
C THR A 35 9.61 -17.66 -3.38
N ILE A 36 9.63 -16.74 -2.41
CA ILE A 36 8.50 -15.83 -2.15
C ILE A 36 8.38 -14.74 -3.22
N GLN A 37 9.51 -14.26 -3.76
CA GLN A 37 9.54 -13.17 -4.74
C GLN A 37 8.59 -13.38 -5.94
N PRO A 38 8.59 -14.52 -6.67
CA PRO A 38 7.67 -14.73 -7.78
C PRO A 38 6.20 -14.77 -7.34
N GLU A 39 5.88 -15.32 -6.17
CA GLU A 39 4.51 -15.36 -5.65
C GLU A 39 3.98 -13.95 -5.33
N LEU A 40 4.80 -13.13 -4.65
CA LEU A 40 4.47 -11.74 -4.37
C LEU A 40 4.31 -10.93 -5.67
N ALA A 41 5.19 -11.13 -6.65
CA ALA A 41 5.11 -10.46 -7.93
C ALA A 41 3.81 -10.82 -8.67
N LEU A 42 3.44 -12.10 -8.71
CA LEU A 42 2.17 -12.56 -9.31
C LEU A 42 0.96 -11.97 -8.57
N PHE A 43 0.97 -11.96 -7.25
CA PHE A 43 -0.09 -11.36 -6.43
C PHE A 43 -0.30 -9.88 -6.77
N CYS A 44 0.79 -9.11 -6.86
CA CYS A 44 0.78 -7.69 -7.19
C CYS A 44 0.30 -7.43 -8.63
N CYS A 45 0.86 -8.16 -9.61
CA CYS A 45 0.50 -8.03 -11.01
C CYS A 45 -0.97 -8.33 -11.28
N ALA A 46 -1.53 -9.38 -10.66
CA ALA A 46 -2.94 -9.74 -10.79
C ALA A 46 -3.90 -8.63 -10.29
N ARG A 47 -3.43 -7.79 -9.36
CA ARG A 47 -4.20 -6.69 -8.77
C ARG A 47 -3.84 -5.31 -9.34
N LYS A 48 -3.02 -5.26 -10.39
CA LYS A 48 -2.53 -4.02 -11.02
C LYS A 48 -1.79 -3.10 -10.03
N ILE A 49 -1.15 -3.69 -9.02
CA ILE A 49 -0.25 -2.96 -8.12
C ILE A 49 1.08 -2.74 -8.86
N ARG A 50 1.61 -1.52 -8.81
CA ARG A 50 2.87 -1.12 -9.46
C ARG A 50 3.87 -0.60 -8.46
N GLY A 51 5.15 -0.66 -8.80
CA GLY A 51 6.27 -0.27 -7.96
C GLY A 51 7.19 -1.46 -7.70
N THR A 52 8.00 -1.37 -6.65
CA THR A 52 9.09 -2.33 -6.42
C THR A 52 9.13 -2.76 -4.96
N PHE A 53 9.27 -4.07 -4.76
CA PHE A 53 9.76 -4.68 -3.52
C PHE A 53 11.15 -5.27 -3.76
N ILE A 54 12.02 -5.09 -2.78
CA ILE A 54 13.31 -5.74 -2.63
C ILE A 54 13.15 -6.71 -1.47
N LEU A 55 13.33 -8.00 -1.74
CA LEU A 55 13.38 -9.03 -0.72
C LEU A 55 14.83 -9.48 -0.57
N ALA A 56 15.27 -9.63 0.66
CA ALA A 56 16.57 -10.14 1.02
C ALA A 56 16.40 -11.11 2.21
N PRO A 57 17.38 -11.98 2.50
CA PRO A 57 17.30 -12.87 3.66
C PRO A 57 17.05 -12.14 4.99
N GLU A 58 17.48 -10.89 5.12
CA GLU A 58 17.29 -10.05 6.30
C GLU A 58 15.96 -9.27 6.34
N GLY A 59 15.15 -9.32 5.29
CA GLY A 59 13.83 -8.69 5.29
C GLY A 59 13.33 -8.19 3.93
N ILE A 60 12.47 -7.19 3.98
CA ILE A 60 11.79 -6.64 2.81
C ILE A 60 11.74 -5.11 2.90
N ASN A 61 11.89 -4.45 1.75
CA ASN A 61 11.70 -3.01 1.61
C ASN A 61 11.05 -2.74 0.25
N GLY A 62 10.08 -1.84 0.18
CA GLY A 62 9.52 -1.44 -1.10
C GLY A 62 8.56 -0.27 -1.03
N THR A 63 8.27 0.26 -2.21
CA THR A 63 7.18 1.22 -2.40
C THR A 63 6.35 0.80 -3.59
N VAL A 64 5.04 0.70 -3.38
CA VAL A 64 4.08 0.30 -4.40
C VAL A 64 2.82 1.15 -4.34
N ALA A 65 2.07 1.21 -5.45
CA ALA A 65 0.81 1.91 -5.55
C ALA A 65 -0.22 1.08 -6.32
N GLY A 66 -1.49 1.25 -5.95
CA GLY A 66 -2.61 0.56 -6.56
C GLY A 66 -3.94 1.19 -6.15
N SER A 67 -5.05 0.55 -6.49
CA SER A 67 -6.34 0.94 -5.92
C SER A 67 -6.32 0.75 -4.39
N PRO A 68 -7.16 1.47 -3.62
CA PRO A 68 -7.19 1.35 -2.16
C PRO A 68 -7.41 -0.10 -1.71
N ASP A 69 -8.37 -0.77 -2.33
CA ASP A 69 -8.71 -2.17 -2.07
C ASP A 69 -7.54 -3.13 -2.40
N ALA A 70 -6.82 -2.91 -3.51
CA ALA A 70 -5.67 -3.72 -3.87
C ALA A 70 -4.54 -3.59 -2.84
N ILE A 71 -4.28 -2.38 -2.33
CA ILE A 71 -3.27 -2.15 -1.31
C ILE A 71 -3.70 -2.71 0.05
N ASP A 72 -4.98 -2.67 0.39
CA ASP A 72 -5.49 -3.29 1.62
C ASP A 72 -5.37 -4.82 1.58
N GLN A 73 -5.66 -5.43 0.42
CA GLN A 73 -5.39 -6.85 0.19
C GLN A 73 -3.90 -7.18 0.27
N LEU A 74 -3.02 -6.31 -0.25
CA LEU A 74 -1.57 -6.48 -0.15
C LEU A 74 -1.09 -6.42 1.30
N LEU A 75 -1.60 -5.48 2.11
CA LEU A 75 -1.26 -5.42 3.54
C LEU A 75 -1.65 -6.71 4.26
N SER A 76 -2.84 -7.26 3.99
CA SER A 76 -3.26 -8.55 4.54
C SER A 76 -2.40 -9.72 4.03
N TYR A 77 -1.92 -9.67 2.79
CA TYR A 77 -1.02 -10.68 2.24
C TYR A 77 0.37 -10.62 2.87
N LEU A 78 0.89 -9.42 3.11
CA LEU A 78 2.18 -9.18 3.78
C LEU A 78 2.12 -9.54 5.27
N ASP A 79 1.00 -9.29 5.96
CA ASP A 79 0.78 -9.66 7.37
C ASP A 79 0.55 -11.18 7.55
N GLY A 80 0.67 -11.97 6.50
CA GLY A 80 0.45 -13.41 6.56
C GLY A 80 1.03 -14.08 5.31
N GLY A 81 0.16 -14.64 4.49
CA GLY A 81 0.53 -15.20 3.19
C GLY A 81 1.76 -16.12 3.26
N PRO A 82 2.67 -16.08 2.27
CA PRO A 82 3.90 -16.88 2.28
C PRO A 82 4.91 -16.42 3.34
N PHE A 83 4.71 -15.25 3.94
CA PHE A 83 5.57 -14.74 5.01
C PHE A 83 5.21 -15.30 6.39
N GLY A 84 4.07 -15.98 6.54
CA GLY A 84 3.59 -16.46 7.83
C GLY A 84 3.56 -15.32 8.86
N THR A 85 4.09 -15.54 10.06
CA THR A 85 4.11 -14.51 11.11
C THR A 85 5.29 -13.54 11.04
N ARG A 86 6.19 -13.71 10.05
CA ARG A 86 7.50 -13.02 10.00
C ARG A 86 7.36 -11.51 9.78
N LEU A 87 6.28 -11.10 9.13
CA LEU A 87 5.99 -9.70 8.84
C LEU A 87 4.86 -9.11 9.71
N HIS A 88 4.33 -9.84 10.68
CA HIS A 88 3.21 -9.41 11.55
C HIS A 88 3.39 -8.03 12.20
N GLY A 89 2.41 -7.14 12.07
CA GLY A 89 2.53 -5.76 12.57
C GLY A 89 3.58 -4.97 11.79
N PRO A 90 3.37 -4.78 10.49
CA PRO A 90 4.36 -4.12 9.65
C PRO A 90 4.46 -2.61 9.87
N GLU A 91 5.66 -2.07 9.73
CA GLU A 91 5.88 -0.63 9.64
C GLU A 91 5.54 -0.14 8.23
N ALA A 92 4.24 -0.03 7.98
CA ALA A 92 3.69 0.46 6.73
C ALA A 92 3.36 1.96 6.83
N LYS A 93 3.84 2.75 5.87
CA LYS A 93 3.43 4.14 5.68
C LYS A 93 2.52 4.24 4.46
N ILE A 94 1.37 4.87 4.66
CA ILE A 94 0.38 5.11 3.61
C ILE A 94 0.41 6.58 3.19
N SER A 95 0.43 6.81 1.88
CA SER A 95 0.13 8.09 1.25
C SER A 95 -0.80 7.90 0.05
N TRP A 96 -1.13 9.00 -0.64
CA TRP A 96 -2.15 9.02 -1.67
C TRP A 96 -1.69 9.83 -2.88
N ALA A 97 -2.11 9.44 -4.08
CA ALA A 97 -1.73 10.10 -5.33
C ALA A 97 -2.92 10.24 -6.32
N GLU A 98 -2.93 11.37 -7.04
CA GLU A 98 -3.92 11.66 -8.09
C GLU A 98 -3.72 10.82 -9.36
N THR A 99 -2.46 10.48 -9.66
CA THR A 99 -2.06 9.68 -10.82
C THR A 99 -1.19 8.50 -10.36
N MET A 100 -1.08 7.47 -11.20
CA MET A 100 -0.23 6.31 -10.90
C MET A 100 1.25 6.76 -10.86
N PRO A 101 1.95 6.68 -9.71
CA PRO A 101 3.29 7.25 -9.56
C PRO A 101 4.42 6.35 -10.09
N PHE A 102 4.07 5.25 -10.77
CA PHE A 102 4.98 4.23 -11.30
C PHE A 102 4.59 3.76 -12.72
#